data_AF-A0A835Y1Q1-F1
#
_entry.id   AF-A0A835Y1Q1-F1
#
_cell.length_a   1.000
_cell.length_b   1.000
_cell.length_c   1.000
_cell.angle_alpha   90.00
_cell.angle_beta   90.00
_cell.angle_gamma   90.00
#
_symmetry.space_group_name_H-M   'P 1'
#
loop_
_entity.id
_entity.type
_entity.pdbx_description
1 polymer ?
#
loop_
_entity_poly.entity_id
_entity_poly.type
_entity_poly.pdbx_seq_one_letter_code
_entity_poly.pdbx_strand_id
1 'polypeptide(L)'
;MLKRKRSFVLSDTPPDIHILTADRQEPLPAHREVVGLFSSVARGLPCDTDGSPTPWDLRGLVLEGESEPVAAAVVERWLDAVYARVDVSRRLPAPASLAETRPLLLLADAVDTRPAVLQALGQALADRADLALTVAVGELKVDLQLKGRLHCILGGALACLQLSGLIGSATTLVAKEAYEPHAAAFPSAVARELESWLHLAGRLNLVPLARALVGFVKAELTANNLSILYPSVGSVFSPRVLQFMPRELLLEGFVLNTLLERPALVGIANEELSVKFHTPLAAACFGQSLETIIQGKAAYTAGGRSVLTVGSATLAATITLGGPSHEECAAPAKQAVAAALED
;
A
#
# COMPACT_ATOMS: atom_id res chain seq x y z
N MET A 1 -17.97 13.91 40.92
CA MET A 1 -17.64 13.21 39.66
C MET A 1 -16.60 12.13 39.95
N LEU A 2 -17.02 10.87 40.08
CA LEU A 2 -16.10 9.74 40.20
C LEU A 2 -15.43 9.48 38.84
N LYS A 3 -14.13 9.75 38.74
CA LYS A 3 -13.31 9.25 37.63
C LYS A 3 -13.34 7.72 37.70
N ARG A 4 -14.13 7.06 36.85
CA ARG A 4 -14.02 5.62 36.60
C ARG A 4 -12.57 5.34 36.18
N LYS A 5 -11.76 4.78 37.08
CA LYS A 5 -10.50 4.14 36.70
C LYS A 5 -10.90 2.99 35.77
N ARG A 6 -10.62 3.14 34.47
CA ARG A 6 -10.77 2.06 33.50
C ARG A 6 -9.61 1.08 33.78
N SER A 7 -9.82 0.13 34.68
CA SER A 7 -8.92 -1.00 34.82
C SER A 7 -9.16 -1.96 33.65
N PHE A 8 -8.08 -2.42 33.03
CA PHE A 8 -8.13 -3.50 32.05
C PHE A 8 -8.74 -4.75 32.70
N VAL A 9 -9.62 -5.46 31.99
CA VAL A 9 -10.45 -6.55 32.55
C VAL A 9 -9.60 -7.70 33.11
N LEU A 10 -8.36 -7.86 32.62
CA LEU A 10 -7.43 -8.90 33.07
C LEU A 10 -6.23 -8.34 33.85
N SER A 11 -6.33 -7.14 34.45
CA SER A 11 -5.22 -6.59 35.25
C SER A 11 -4.85 -7.45 36.45
N ASP A 12 -5.80 -8.24 36.95
CA ASP A 12 -5.66 -9.02 38.17
C ASP A 12 -5.49 -10.53 37.88
N THR A 13 -5.50 -10.92 36.59
CA THR A 13 -5.33 -12.30 36.15
C THR A 13 -3.87 -12.52 35.75
N PRO A 14 -3.19 -13.58 36.23
CA PRO A 14 -1.84 -13.88 35.80
C PRO A 14 -1.83 -14.37 34.33
N PRO A 15 -0.79 -14.03 33.55
CA PRO A 15 -0.60 -14.59 32.21
C PRO A 15 -0.45 -16.12 32.26
N ASP A 16 -1.16 -16.81 31.36
CA ASP A 16 -1.29 -18.27 31.28
C ASP A 16 -0.75 -18.85 29.96
N ILE A 17 -0.18 -18.01 29.09
CA ILE A 17 0.64 -18.41 27.94
C ILE A 17 2.06 -17.86 28.10
N HIS A 18 3.04 -18.71 27.82
CA HIS A 18 4.45 -18.35 27.72
C HIS A 18 4.94 -18.55 26.28
N ILE A 19 5.16 -17.45 25.55
CA ILE A 19 5.64 -17.49 24.17
C ILE A 19 7.16 -17.55 24.16
N LEU A 20 7.74 -18.57 23.53
CA LEU A 20 9.19 -18.79 23.46
C LEU A 20 9.73 -18.27 22.13
N THR A 21 10.75 -17.41 22.17
CA THR A 21 11.45 -16.91 20.97
C THR A 21 12.93 -17.26 21.02
N ALA A 22 13.60 -17.30 19.86
CA ALA A 22 14.97 -17.83 19.78
C ALA A 22 16.01 -16.90 20.42
N ASP A 23 15.71 -15.61 20.45
CA ASP A 23 16.58 -14.52 20.88
C ASP A 23 16.43 -14.14 22.36
N ARG A 24 15.52 -14.78 23.11
CA ARG A 24 15.24 -14.48 24.52
C ARG A 24 15.21 -15.75 25.38
N GLN A 25 15.85 -15.69 26.55
CA GLN A 25 15.82 -16.79 27.53
C GLN A 25 14.49 -16.83 28.31
N GLU A 26 13.96 -15.66 28.68
CA GLU A 26 12.68 -15.54 29.37
C GLU A 26 11.51 -15.55 28.38
N PRO A 27 10.44 -16.30 28.63
CA PRO A 27 9.25 -16.29 27.78
C PRO A 27 8.54 -14.94 27.81
N LEU A 28 7.87 -14.60 26.71
CA LEU A 28 6.93 -13.48 26.67
C LEU A 28 5.59 -13.92 27.28
N PRO A 29 5.14 -13.29 28.37
CA PRO A 29 3.88 -13.66 29.00
C PRO A 29 2.67 -13.09 28.23
N ALA A 30 1.62 -13.89 28.06
CA ALA A 30 0.36 -13.45 27.48
C ALA A 30 -0.86 -14.16 28.09
N HIS A 31 -2.05 -13.60 27.88
CA HIS A 31 -3.33 -14.16 28.31
C HIS A 31 -3.95 -14.94 27.14
N ARG A 32 -4.18 -16.22 27.34
CA ARG A 32 -4.80 -17.13 26.38
C ARG A 32 -6.13 -16.62 25.86
N GLU A 33 -6.96 -16.08 26.75
CA GLU A 33 -8.25 -15.52 26.37
C GLU A 33 -8.10 -14.39 25.35
N VAL A 34 -7.12 -13.50 25.54
CA VAL A 34 -6.88 -12.39 24.61
C VAL A 34 -6.30 -12.90 23.30
N VAL A 35 -5.21 -13.66 23.38
CA VAL A 35 -4.49 -14.11 22.18
C VAL A 35 -5.34 -15.07 21.34
N GLY A 36 -6.09 -15.97 21.98
CA GLY A 36 -7.02 -16.90 21.30
C GLY A 36 -8.21 -16.22 20.65
N LEU A 37 -8.62 -15.02 21.08
CA LEU A 37 -9.62 -14.22 20.37
C LEU A 37 -9.10 -13.76 19.00
N PHE A 38 -7.80 -13.44 18.90
CA PHE A 38 -7.20 -12.80 17.73
C PHE A 38 -6.22 -13.65 16.92
N SER A 39 -5.91 -14.87 17.35
CA SER A 39 -5.12 -15.85 16.60
C SER A 39 -5.79 -17.21 16.63
N SER A 40 -6.06 -17.80 15.46
CA SER A 40 -6.61 -19.15 15.41
C SER A 40 -5.59 -20.20 15.84
N VAL A 41 -4.29 -19.96 15.57
CA VAL A 41 -3.20 -20.83 16.02
C VAL A 41 -3.14 -20.87 17.55
N ALA A 42 -3.14 -19.69 18.20
CA ALA A 42 -3.12 -19.61 19.65
C ALA A 42 -4.36 -20.23 20.30
N ARG A 43 -5.54 -20.08 19.67
CA ARG A 43 -6.78 -20.71 20.13
C ARG A 43 -6.70 -22.24 20.17
N GLY A 44 -5.96 -22.82 19.22
CA GLY A 44 -5.81 -24.27 19.07
C GLY A 44 -4.72 -24.89 19.95
N LEU A 45 -3.99 -24.11 20.76
CA LEU A 45 -2.98 -24.66 21.67
C LEU A 45 -3.61 -25.65 22.67
N PRO A 46 -2.88 -26.66 23.17
CA PRO A 46 -3.39 -27.47 24.27
C PRO A 46 -3.55 -26.62 25.54
N CYS A 47 -4.50 -26.96 26.41
CA CYS A 47 -4.58 -26.37 27.76
C CYS A 47 -3.91 -27.34 28.74
N ASP A 48 -2.95 -26.86 29.53
CA ASP A 48 -2.46 -27.64 30.66
C ASP A 48 -3.52 -27.70 31.76
N THR A 49 -3.77 -28.90 32.27
CA THR A 49 -4.72 -29.14 33.38
C THR A 49 -4.17 -28.73 34.74
N ASP A 50 -2.85 -28.55 34.83
CA ASP A 50 -2.11 -28.45 36.08
C ASP A 50 -1.92 -26.99 36.52
N GLY A 51 -2.51 -26.05 35.80
CA GLY A 51 -2.40 -24.61 36.06
C GLY A 51 -1.06 -23.99 35.67
N SER A 52 -0.17 -24.75 35.01
CA SER A 52 1.05 -24.23 34.40
C SER A 52 0.75 -23.36 33.18
N PRO A 53 1.53 -22.29 32.94
CA PRO A 53 1.43 -21.52 31.71
C PRO A 53 1.69 -22.41 30.48
N THR A 54 0.79 -22.35 29.50
CA THR A 54 0.91 -23.09 28.24
C THR A 54 2.09 -22.56 27.43
N PRO A 55 3.08 -23.38 27.04
CA PRO A 55 4.16 -22.94 26.18
C PRO A 55 3.67 -22.80 24.73
N TRP A 56 3.99 -21.65 24.11
CA TRP A 56 3.82 -21.45 22.67
C TRP A 56 5.19 -21.23 22.02
N ASP A 57 5.73 -22.26 21.39
CA ASP A 57 7.10 -22.24 20.87
C ASP A 57 7.20 -21.64 19.47
N LEU A 58 7.81 -20.45 19.37
CA LEU A 58 8.10 -19.76 18.10
C LEU A 58 9.59 -19.78 17.74
N ARG A 59 10.44 -20.50 18.48
CA ARG A 59 11.92 -20.51 18.28
C ARG A 59 12.34 -21.05 16.91
N GLY A 60 11.50 -21.86 16.28
CA GLY A 60 11.70 -22.39 14.93
C GLY A 60 10.94 -21.64 13.83
N LEU A 61 10.16 -20.60 14.16
CA LEU A 61 9.34 -19.89 13.18
C LEU A 61 10.21 -18.90 12.40
N VAL A 62 10.57 -19.26 11.17
CA VAL A 62 11.26 -18.39 10.21
C VAL A 62 10.24 -17.77 9.27
N LEU A 63 10.22 -16.44 9.18
CA LEU A 63 9.28 -15.69 8.35
C LEU A 63 9.69 -15.72 6.87
N GLU A 64 8.72 -15.54 5.96
CA GLU A 64 8.96 -15.56 4.53
C GLU A 64 10.02 -14.51 4.12
N GLY A 65 11.12 -14.95 3.53
CA GLY A 65 12.22 -14.09 3.07
C GLY A 65 13.29 -13.80 4.13
N GLU A 66 13.11 -14.29 5.36
CA GLU A 66 14.09 -14.16 6.44
C GLU A 66 14.94 -15.42 6.57
N SER A 67 16.15 -15.29 7.13
CA SER A 67 17.05 -16.41 7.43
C SER A 67 17.08 -16.78 8.92
N GLU A 68 16.60 -15.90 9.77
CA GLU A 68 16.61 -16.06 11.23
C GLU A 68 15.19 -16.27 11.77
N PRO A 69 15.04 -16.96 12.91
CA PRO A 69 13.75 -17.07 13.58
C PRO A 69 13.19 -15.70 13.96
N VAL A 70 11.87 -15.63 14.11
CA VAL A 70 11.19 -14.39 14.51
C VAL A 70 11.72 -13.87 15.84
N ALA A 71 12.12 -12.59 15.84
CA ALA A 71 12.63 -11.92 17.02
C ALA A 71 11.51 -11.61 18.04
N ALA A 72 11.85 -11.61 19.33
CA ALA A 72 10.95 -11.26 20.43
C ALA A 72 10.27 -9.91 20.21
N ALA A 73 11.01 -8.91 19.72
CA ALA A 73 10.49 -7.57 19.48
C ALA A 73 9.33 -7.55 18.46
N VAL A 74 9.33 -8.44 17.48
CA VAL A 74 8.23 -8.56 16.50
C VAL A 74 7.00 -9.16 17.17
N VAL A 75 7.19 -10.18 18.02
CA VAL A 75 6.12 -10.81 18.79
C VAL A 75 5.52 -9.84 19.81
N GLU A 76 6.34 -9.04 20.50
CA GLU A 76 5.88 -8.00 21.43
C GLU A 76 5.02 -6.95 20.70
N ARG A 77 5.44 -6.48 19.52
CA ARG A 77 4.65 -5.54 18.71
C ARG A 77 3.32 -6.15 18.25
N TRP A 78 3.30 -7.45 17.95
CA TRP A 78 2.08 -8.16 17.63
C TRP A 78 1.15 -8.28 18.84
N LEU A 79 1.70 -8.61 20.01
CA LEU A 79 0.95 -8.60 21.27
C LEU A 79 0.38 -7.21 21.56
N ASP A 80 1.14 -6.14 21.40
CA ASP A 80 0.62 -4.78 21.58
C ASP A 80 -0.56 -4.48 20.64
N ALA A 81 -0.49 -4.91 19.39
CA ALA A 81 -1.58 -4.77 18.43
C ALA A 81 -2.84 -5.55 18.85
N VAL A 82 -2.65 -6.77 19.35
CA VAL A 82 -3.72 -7.63 19.86
C VAL A 82 -4.34 -7.04 21.13
N TYR A 83 -3.53 -6.65 22.11
CA TYR A 83 -4.01 -6.11 23.38
C TYR A 83 -4.65 -4.73 23.25
N ALA A 84 -4.22 -3.91 22.28
CA ALA A 84 -4.91 -2.64 21.97
C ALA A 84 -6.38 -2.83 21.54
N ARG A 85 -6.81 -4.07 21.20
CA ARG A 85 -8.22 -4.38 20.90
C ARG A 85 -9.08 -4.61 22.15
N VAL A 86 -8.47 -4.98 23.27
CA VAL A 86 -9.17 -5.31 24.52
C VAL A 86 -8.87 -4.33 25.65
N ASP A 87 -7.77 -3.57 25.52
CA ASP A 87 -7.34 -2.54 26.45
C ASP A 87 -7.29 -1.19 25.73
N VAL A 88 -8.29 -0.35 25.97
CA VAL A 88 -8.39 1.00 25.40
C VAL A 88 -7.28 1.95 25.87
N SER A 89 -6.56 1.60 26.94
CA SER A 89 -5.41 2.38 27.39
C SER A 89 -4.16 2.12 26.55
N ARG A 90 -4.09 0.93 25.92
CA ARG A 90 -3.03 0.59 24.97
C ARG A 90 -3.36 1.17 23.61
N ARG A 91 -2.36 1.79 23.00
CA ARG A 91 -2.44 2.27 21.62
C ARG A 91 -1.63 1.34 20.75
N LEU A 92 -2.16 1.05 19.56
CA LEU A 92 -1.38 0.41 18.52
C LEU A 92 -0.17 1.31 18.21
N PRO A 93 1.07 0.87 18.41
CA PRO A 93 2.24 1.65 18.03
C PRO A 93 2.19 1.91 16.53
N ALA A 94 2.31 3.18 16.14
CA ALA A 94 2.27 3.56 14.74
C ALA A 94 3.47 2.90 14.03
N PRO A 95 3.24 2.07 12.99
CA PRO A 95 4.31 1.39 12.28
C PRO A 95 5.25 2.41 11.63
N ALA A 96 6.56 2.41 11.91
CA ALA A 96 7.48 3.46 11.48
C ALA A 96 7.69 3.51 9.96
N SER A 97 7.74 2.36 9.31
CA SER A 97 7.92 2.22 7.86
C SER A 97 7.31 0.91 7.36
N LEU A 98 7.20 0.75 6.03
CA LEU A 98 6.82 -0.54 5.45
C LEU A 98 7.85 -1.62 5.81
N ALA A 99 9.14 -1.34 5.63
CA ALA A 99 10.21 -2.29 5.92
C ALA A 99 10.16 -2.82 7.36
N GLU A 100 10.00 -1.95 8.35
CA GLU A 100 9.91 -2.34 9.76
C GLU A 100 8.61 -3.06 10.13
N THR A 101 7.57 -2.94 9.31
CA THR A 101 6.25 -3.53 9.57
C THR A 101 6.08 -4.86 8.86
N ARG A 102 6.92 -5.16 7.86
CA ARG A 102 6.90 -6.42 7.13
C ARG A 102 7.00 -7.64 8.04
N PRO A 103 7.95 -7.72 9.00
CA PRO A 103 8.04 -8.88 9.89
C PRO A 103 6.79 -9.04 10.75
N LEU A 104 6.20 -7.93 11.20
CA LEU A 104 4.96 -7.94 11.98
C LEU A 104 3.79 -8.50 11.17
N LEU A 105 3.65 -8.11 9.90
CA LEU A 105 2.59 -8.62 9.02
C LEU A 105 2.80 -10.09 8.66
N LEU A 106 4.05 -10.50 8.39
CA LEU A 106 4.39 -11.90 8.14
C LEU A 106 4.16 -12.78 9.37
N LEU A 107 4.49 -12.29 10.57
CA LEU A 107 4.14 -12.98 11.81
C LEU A 107 2.61 -13.07 11.94
N ALA A 108 1.90 -11.97 11.71
CA ALA A 108 0.45 -11.94 11.82
C ALA A 108 -0.23 -12.95 10.88
N ASP A 109 0.30 -13.12 9.67
CA ASP A 109 -0.08 -14.15 8.70
C ASP A 109 0.19 -15.56 9.25
N ALA A 110 1.42 -15.82 9.70
CA ALA A 110 1.86 -17.13 10.18
C ALA A 110 1.06 -17.63 11.40
N VAL A 111 0.60 -16.72 12.27
CA VAL A 111 -0.22 -17.05 13.45
C VAL A 111 -1.73 -16.95 13.20
N ASP A 112 -2.16 -16.81 11.94
CA ASP A 112 -3.55 -16.64 11.52
C ASP A 112 -4.28 -15.56 12.33
N THR A 113 -3.76 -14.33 12.24
CA THR A 113 -4.29 -13.18 12.95
C THR A 113 -5.64 -12.76 12.39
N ARG A 114 -6.60 -12.50 13.27
CA ARG A 114 -7.97 -12.16 12.87
C ARG A 114 -8.06 -10.81 12.15
N PRO A 115 -9.05 -10.66 11.23
CA PRO A 115 -9.20 -9.47 10.40
C PRO A 115 -9.28 -8.14 11.17
N ALA A 116 -9.86 -8.13 12.38
CA ALA A 116 -10.00 -6.91 13.17
C ALA A 116 -8.66 -6.25 13.54
N VAL A 117 -7.61 -7.05 13.78
CA VAL A 117 -6.26 -6.54 14.06
C VAL A 117 -5.56 -6.15 12.76
N LEU A 118 -5.67 -6.98 11.72
CA LEU A 118 -5.09 -6.72 10.40
C LEU A 118 -5.63 -5.45 9.77
N GLN A 119 -6.95 -5.22 9.81
CA GLN A 119 -7.58 -4.00 9.31
C GLN A 119 -7.07 -2.76 10.04
N ALA A 120 -6.90 -2.82 11.36
CA ALA A 120 -6.36 -1.72 12.15
C ALA A 120 -4.88 -1.42 11.77
N LEU A 121 -4.06 -2.44 11.58
CA LEU A 121 -2.67 -2.31 11.10
C LEU A 121 -2.62 -1.74 9.69
N GLY A 122 -3.44 -2.26 8.77
CA GLY A 122 -3.54 -1.82 7.39
C GLY A 122 -3.99 -0.36 7.29
N GLN A 123 -4.97 0.04 8.09
CA GLN A 123 -5.42 1.42 8.18
C GLN A 123 -4.33 2.34 8.77
N ALA A 124 -3.68 1.92 9.85
CA ALA A 124 -2.61 2.71 10.47
C ALA A 124 -1.43 2.96 9.50
N LEU A 125 -1.05 1.95 8.70
CA LEU A 125 -0.08 2.13 7.61
C LEU A 125 -0.63 3.08 6.54
N ALA A 126 -1.85 2.84 6.08
CA ALA A 126 -2.48 3.60 5.02
C ALA A 126 -2.84 5.04 5.42
N ASP A 127 -2.81 5.43 6.69
CA ASP A 127 -3.03 6.81 7.13
C ASP A 127 -1.73 7.63 7.18
N ARG A 128 -0.57 6.97 7.17
CA ARG A 128 0.72 7.66 7.15
C ARG A 128 0.90 8.48 5.89
N ALA A 129 1.24 9.76 6.04
CA ALA A 129 1.54 10.65 4.92
C ALA A 129 2.94 10.38 4.34
N ASP A 130 3.87 9.93 5.18
CA ASP A 130 5.28 9.66 4.89
C ASP A 130 5.54 8.18 4.58
N LEU A 131 4.50 7.38 4.33
CA LEU A 131 4.65 5.97 4.00
C LEU A 131 5.54 5.80 2.77
N ALA A 132 6.65 5.08 2.90
CA ALA A 132 7.64 4.91 1.85
C ALA A 132 7.94 3.44 1.57
N LEU A 133 8.21 3.16 0.30
CA LEU A 133 8.71 1.89 -0.21
C LEU A 133 10.23 1.97 -0.34
N THR A 134 10.93 1.18 0.46
CA THR A 134 12.39 1.05 0.36
C THR A 134 12.75 0.14 -0.80
N VAL A 135 13.56 0.64 -1.73
CA VAL A 135 14.07 -0.11 -2.89
C VAL A 135 15.60 -0.16 -2.82
N ALA A 136 16.16 -1.35 -2.97
CA ALA A 136 17.60 -1.58 -2.94
C ALA A 136 18.11 -2.24 -4.23
N VAL A 137 19.20 -1.69 -4.79
CA VAL A 137 19.87 -2.16 -6.01
C VAL A 137 21.38 -2.06 -5.83
N GLY A 138 22.04 -3.18 -5.55
CA GLY A 138 23.45 -3.14 -5.12
C GLY A 138 23.58 -2.30 -3.85
N GLU A 139 24.48 -1.32 -3.87
CA GLU A 139 24.69 -0.38 -2.76
C GLU A 139 23.66 0.77 -2.73
N LEU A 140 22.87 0.96 -3.79
CA LEU A 140 21.88 2.01 -3.84
C LEU A 140 20.63 1.61 -3.04
N LYS A 141 20.29 2.40 -2.02
CA LYS A 141 19.06 2.26 -1.23
C LYS A 141 18.28 3.57 -1.24
N VAL A 142 17.03 3.52 -1.66
CA VAL A 142 16.16 4.70 -1.80
C VAL A 142 14.78 4.43 -1.22
N ASP A 143 14.27 5.38 -0.44
CA ASP A 143 12.89 5.36 0.06
C ASP A 143 11.98 6.19 -0.86
N LEU A 144 11.04 5.51 -1.52
CA LEU A 144 10.08 6.11 -2.45
C LEU A 144 8.77 6.38 -1.73
N GLN A 145 8.37 7.64 -1.60
CA GLN A 145 7.13 7.98 -0.88
C GLN A 145 5.90 7.56 -1.67
N LEU A 146 5.00 6.79 -1.05
CA LEU A 146 3.84 6.23 -1.74
C LEU A 146 2.74 7.26 -2.04
N LYS A 147 2.76 8.42 -1.39
CA LYS A 147 1.68 9.42 -1.46
C LYS A 147 2.20 10.81 -1.76
N GLY A 148 1.43 11.54 -2.58
CA GLY A 148 1.65 12.97 -2.83
C GLY A 148 2.96 13.29 -3.58
N ARG A 149 3.65 12.25 -4.09
CA ARG A 149 4.93 12.36 -4.77
C ARG A 149 4.93 11.54 -6.05
N LEU A 150 5.69 12.00 -7.03
CA LEU A 150 5.96 11.32 -8.29
C LEU A 150 7.47 11.15 -8.43
N HIS A 151 7.94 9.93 -8.69
CA HIS A 151 9.36 9.62 -8.80
C HIS A 151 9.73 9.46 -10.27
N CYS A 152 10.72 10.21 -10.71
CA CYS A 152 11.04 10.27 -12.13
C CYS A 152 12.52 10.44 -12.38
N ILE A 153 12.95 10.07 -13.59
CA ILE A 153 14.33 10.29 -14.04
C ILE A 153 14.41 11.62 -14.78
N LEU A 154 15.15 12.58 -14.21
CA LEU A 154 15.37 13.91 -14.79
C LEU A 154 16.86 14.16 -14.96
N GLY A 155 17.30 14.43 -16.19
CA GLY A 155 18.72 14.67 -16.48
C GLY A 155 19.64 13.49 -16.12
N GLY A 156 19.10 12.27 -16.07
CA GLY A 156 19.81 11.06 -15.64
C GLY A 156 19.89 10.86 -14.12
N ALA A 157 19.34 11.77 -13.32
CA ALA A 157 19.23 11.64 -11.86
C ALA A 157 17.86 11.11 -11.45
N LEU A 158 17.79 10.39 -10.33
CA LEU A 158 16.52 10.04 -9.71
C LEU A 158 15.99 11.26 -8.94
N ALA A 159 14.82 11.75 -9.35
CA ALA A 159 14.18 12.92 -8.79
C ALA A 159 12.79 12.58 -8.24
N CYS A 160 12.31 13.47 -7.39
CA CYS A 160 11.01 13.41 -6.77
C CYS A 160 10.29 14.73 -6.98
N LEU A 161 9.11 14.68 -7.58
CA LEU A 161 8.23 15.81 -7.79
C LEU A 161 7.14 15.79 -6.71
N GLN A 162 6.99 16.89 -5.99
CA GLN A 162 5.89 17.05 -5.04
C GLN A 162 4.62 17.48 -5.79
N LEU A 163 3.52 16.75 -5.58
CA LEU A 163 2.26 16.93 -6.31
C LEU A 163 1.38 18.06 -5.75
N SER A 164 1.90 18.88 -4.84
CA SER A 164 1.19 19.99 -4.22
C SER A 164 1.83 21.33 -4.62
N GLY A 165 1.30 21.97 -5.67
CA GLY A 165 1.70 23.33 -6.08
C GLY A 165 1.66 23.55 -7.59
N LEU A 166 1.39 24.80 -8.00
CA LEU A 166 1.31 25.28 -9.40
C LEU A 166 2.66 25.20 -10.15
N ILE A 167 3.76 24.90 -9.46
CA ILE A 167 5.09 24.72 -10.04
C ILE A 167 5.77 23.61 -9.23
N GLY A 168 5.84 22.39 -9.79
CA GLY A 168 6.46 21.26 -9.10
C GLY A 168 7.96 21.50 -8.90
N SER A 169 8.38 21.71 -7.64
CA SER A 169 9.81 21.71 -7.31
C SER A 169 10.33 20.27 -7.34
N ALA A 170 11.20 19.98 -8.31
CA ALA A 170 11.91 18.70 -8.35
C ALA A 170 13.00 18.67 -7.28
N THR A 171 12.97 17.65 -6.43
CA THR A 171 14.05 17.36 -5.48
C THR A 171 14.84 16.17 -6.01
N THR A 172 16.14 16.33 -6.22
CA THR A 172 17.03 15.20 -6.54
C THR A 172 17.13 14.28 -5.33
N LEU A 173 16.74 13.01 -5.50
CA LEU A 173 16.90 11.97 -4.48
C LEU A 173 18.27 11.30 -4.58
N VAL A 174 18.70 11.04 -5.82
CA VAL A 174 19.99 10.42 -6.11
C VAL A 174 20.62 11.16 -7.28
N ALA A 175 21.84 11.66 -7.09
CA ALA A 175 22.60 12.33 -8.15
C ALA A 175 22.84 11.38 -9.34
N LYS A 176 23.01 11.95 -10.53
CA LYS A 176 23.18 11.20 -11.77
C LYS A 176 24.31 10.18 -11.66
N GLU A 177 25.46 10.60 -11.14
CA GLU A 177 26.68 9.80 -11.06
C GLU A 177 26.49 8.58 -10.16
N ALA A 178 25.65 8.71 -9.11
CA ALA A 178 25.30 7.63 -8.21
C ALA A 178 24.17 6.74 -8.73
N TYR A 179 23.28 7.26 -9.57
CA TYR A 179 22.15 6.51 -10.13
C TYR A 179 22.51 5.72 -11.39
N GLU A 180 23.37 6.28 -12.25
CA GLU A 180 23.72 5.74 -13.57
C GLU A 180 24.17 4.26 -13.54
N PRO A 181 24.99 3.78 -12.57
CA PRO A 181 25.36 2.36 -12.48
C PRO A 181 24.17 1.42 -12.24
N HIS A 182 23.07 1.94 -11.66
CA HIS A 182 21.91 1.15 -11.24
C HIS A 182 20.69 1.35 -12.15
N ALA A 183 20.73 2.30 -13.09
CA ALA A 183 19.58 2.75 -13.87
C ALA A 183 18.85 1.63 -14.62
N ALA A 184 19.59 0.63 -15.13
CA ALA A 184 19.00 -0.50 -15.86
C ALA A 184 18.25 -1.49 -14.96
N ALA A 185 18.71 -1.69 -13.71
CA ALA A 185 18.13 -2.64 -12.78
C ALA A 185 17.05 -2.02 -11.88
N PHE A 186 17.08 -0.70 -11.71
CA PHE A 186 16.21 0.02 -10.79
C PHE A 186 14.71 -0.18 -11.05
N PRO A 187 14.17 -0.04 -12.29
CA PRO A 187 12.74 -0.25 -12.54
C PRO A 187 12.24 -1.64 -12.12
N SER A 188 13.03 -2.68 -12.40
CA SER A 188 12.71 -4.05 -12.03
C SER A 188 12.76 -4.28 -10.52
N ALA A 189 13.67 -3.61 -9.80
CA ALA A 189 13.71 -3.65 -8.35
C ALA A 189 12.48 -2.96 -7.73
N VAL A 190 12.07 -1.80 -8.24
CA VAL A 190 10.84 -1.10 -7.80
C VAL A 190 9.62 -2.01 -8.03
N ALA A 191 9.52 -2.61 -9.22
CA ALA A 191 8.41 -3.50 -9.55
C ALA A 191 8.36 -4.73 -8.62
N ARG A 192 9.51 -5.33 -8.31
CA ARG A 192 9.61 -6.48 -7.40
C ARG A 192 9.16 -6.13 -5.98
N GLU A 193 9.59 -4.98 -5.45
CA GLU A 193 9.18 -4.55 -4.11
C GLU A 193 7.67 -4.25 -4.06
N LEU A 194 7.14 -3.57 -5.08
CA LEU A 194 5.69 -3.31 -5.19
C LEU A 194 4.87 -4.60 -5.29
N GLU A 195 5.30 -5.51 -6.15
CA GLU A 195 4.67 -6.81 -6.35
C GLU A 195 4.64 -7.60 -5.02
N SER A 196 5.77 -7.63 -4.31
CA SER A 196 5.88 -8.32 -3.03
C SER A 196 4.96 -7.71 -1.98
N TRP A 197 4.84 -6.39 -1.92
CA TRP A 197 3.97 -5.69 -0.98
C TRP A 197 2.49 -5.83 -1.33
N LEU A 198 2.14 -5.76 -2.62
CA LEU A 198 0.77 -5.99 -3.08
C LEU A 198 0.32 -7.41 -2.81
N HIS A 199 1.20 -8.40 -3.03
CA HIS A 199 0.92 -9.80 -2.72
C HIS A 199 0.64 -9.98 -1.22
N LEU A 200 1.52 -9.46 -0.35
CA LEU A 200 1.34 -9.55 1.10
C LEU A 200 0.08 -8.81 1.58
N ALA A 201 -0.14 -7.58 1.09
CA ALA A 201 -1.33 -6.80 1.43
C ALA A 201 -2.62 -7.50 0.98
N GLY A 202 -2.63 -8.10 -0.21
CA GLY A 202 -3.75 -8.88 -0.70
C GLY A 202 -4.00 -10.13 0.13
N ARG A 203 -2.95 -10.93 0.40
CA ARG A 203 -3.04 -12.18 1.19
C ARG A 203 -3.64 -11.94 2.58
N LEU A 204 -3.25 -10.82 3.21
CA LEU A 204 -3.74 -10.40 4.52
C LEU A 204 -5.03 -9.55 4.49
N ASN A 205 -5.62 -9.35 3.31
CA ASN A 205 -6.78 -8.49 3.06
C ASN A 205 -6.64 -7.06 3.65
N LEU A 206 -5.44 -6.46 3.51
CA LEU A 206 -5.13 -5.10 3.94
C LEU A 206 -5.58 -4.08 2.88
N VAL A 207 -6.89 -3.99 2.65
CA VAL A 207 -7.50 -3.17 1.59
C VAL A 207 -6.97 -1.72 1.56
N PRO A 208 -6.86 -0.99 2.69
CA PRO A 208 -6.35 0.39 2.65
C PRO A 208 -4.91 0.49 2.15
N LEU A 209 -4.06 -0.46 2.53
CA LEU A 209 -2.66 -0.52 2.09
C LEU A 209 -2.55 -0.91 0.61
N ALA A 210 -3.29 -1.93 0.18
CA ALA A 210 -3.36 -2.33 -1.22
C ALA A 210 -3.80 -1.16 -2.11
N ARG A 211 -4.80 -0.39 -1.67
CA ARG A 211 -5.26 0.83 -2.38
C ARG A 211 -4.17 1.90 -2.44
N ALA A 212 -3.40 2.12 -1.37
CA ALA A 212 -2.29 3.06 -1.37
C ALA A 212 -1.18 2.65 -2.36
N LEU A 213 -0.82 1.36 -2.39
CA LEU A 213 0.17 0.79 -3.31
C LEU A 213 -0.29 0.89 -4.78
N VAL A 214 -1.55 0.55 -5.08
CA VAL A 214 -2.12 0.73 -6.42
C VAL A 214 -2.19 2.20 -6.80
N GLY A 215 -2.49 3.09 -5.85
CA GLY A 215 -2.45 4.54 -6.03
C GLY A 215 -1.07 5.03 -6.44
N PHE A 216 -0.01 4.54 -5.78
CA PHE A 216 1.37 4.82 -6.16
C PHE A 216 1.69 4.35 -7.58
N VAL A 217 1.34 3.10 -7.93
CA VAL A 217 1.55 2.57 -9.30
C VAL A 217 0.86 3.46 -10.33
N LYS A 218 -0.39 3.85 -10.10
CA LYS A 218 -1.14 4.75 -10.98
C LYS A 218 -0.46 6.11 -11.11
N ALA A 219 0.04 6.68 -10.00
CA ALA A 219 0.73 7.95 -10.00
C ALA A 219 2.00 7.89 -10.85
N GLU A 220 2.83 6.86 -10.65
CA GLU A 220 4.08 6.68 -11.38
C GLU A 220 3.85 6.51 -12.90
N LEU A 221 2.72 5.93 -13.32
CA LEU A 221 2.38 5.78 -14.74
C LEU A 221 1.97 7.09 -15.43
N THR A 222 1.69 8.16 -14.69
CA THR A 222 1.32 9.46 -15.29
C THR A 222 2.49 10.12 -16.03
N ALA A 223 3.72 9.89 -15.58
CA ALA A 223 4.93 10.51 -16.14
C ALA A 223 5.51 9.76 -17.37
N ASN A 224 4.81 8.73 -17.86
CA ASN A 224 5.18 7.91 -19.02
C ASN A 224 6.68 7.55 -19.06
N ASN A 225 7.44 8.07 -20.03
CA ASN A 225 8.86 7.78 -20.25
C ASN A 225 9.79 8.27 -19.13
N LEU A 226 9.30 9.14 -18.23
CA LEU A 226 10.07 9.61 -17.08
C LEU A 226 9.85 8.74 -15.83
N SER A 227 8.83 7.87 -15.86
CA SER A 227 8.48 6.99 -14.75
C SER A 227 9.59 6.01 -14.42
N ILE A 228 9.85 5.84 -13.12
CA ILE A 228 10.75 4.79 -12.63
C ILE A 228 10.17 3.38 -12.76
N LEU A 229 8.87 3.25 -13.06
CA LEU A 229 8.16 1.98 -13.06
C LEU A 229 7.70 1.52 -14.45
N TYR A 230 7.54 2.44 -15.40
CA TYR A 230 6.96 2.14 -16.72
C TYR A 230 7.58 0.92 -17.42
N PRO A 231 8.91 0.72 -17.46
CA PRO A 231 9.52 -0.45 -18.13
C PRO A 231 9.14 -1.80 -17.51
N SER A 232 8.74 -1.83 -16.24
CA SER A 232 8.56 -3.05 -15.45
C SER A 232 7.16 -3.15 -14.82
N VAL A 233 6.21 -2.29 -15.20
CA VAL A 233 4.86 -2.26 -14.62
C VAL A 233 4.11 -3.59 -14.76
N GLY A 234 4.32 -4.31 -15.85
CA GLY A 234 3.69 -5.61 -16.07
C GLY A 234 4.06 -6.65 -15.01
N SER A 235 5.23 -6.51 -14.37
CA SER A 235 5.68 -7.39 -13.30
C SER A 235 5.04 -7.07 -11.95
N VAL A 236 4.46 -5.88 -11.77
CA VAL A 236 3.80 -5.48 -10.51
C VAL A 236 2.52 -6.29 -10.26
N PHE A 237 1.75 -6.53 -11.31
CA PHE A 237 0.49 -7.27 -11.27
C PHE A 237 0.68 -8.72 -11.69
N SER A 238 1.60 -9.41 -11.01
CA SER A 238 1.87 -10.84 -11.22
C SER A 238 0.62 -11.71 -10.98
N PRO A 239 0.58 -12.95 -11.48
CA PRO A 239 -0.53 -13.86 -11.20
C PRO A 239 -0.83 -14.04 -9.70
N ARG A 240 0.19 -14.09 -8.84
CA ARG A 240 0.01 -14.22 -7.39
C ARG A 240 -0.57 -12.95 -6.77
N VAL A 241 -0.19 -11.76 -7.25
CA VAL A 241 -0.80 -10.51 -6.80
C VAL A 241 -2.27 -10.48 -7.17
N LEU A 242 -2.63 -10.87 -8.40
CA LEU A 242 -4.02 -10.89 -8.85
C LEU A 242 -4.87 -11.93 -8.12
N GLN A 243 -4.30 -13.10 -7.78
CA GLN A 243 -4.97 -14.14 -7.02
C GLN A 243 -5.41 -13.66 -5.62
N PHE A 244 -4.60 -12.84 -4.97
CA PHE A 244 -4.86 -12.34 -3.62
C PHE A 244 -5.33 -10.89 -3.59
N MET A 245 -5.51 -10.24 -4.73
CA MET A 245 -5.97 -8.85 -4.77
C MET A 245 -7.34 -8.75 -4.09
N PRO A 246 -7.56 -7.78 -3.18
CA PRO A 246 -8.86 -7.61 -2.54
C PRO A 246 -9.98 -7.49 -3.57
N ARG A 247 -11.08 -8.23 -3.34
CA ARG A 247 -12.22 -8.34 -4.26
C ARG A 247 -12.77 -6.96 -4.60
N GLU A 248 -12.78 -6.06 -3.62
CA GLU A 248 -13.17 -4.66 -3.75
C GLU A 248 -12.39 -3.95 -4.85
N LEU A 249 -11.06 -4.11 -4.88
CA LEU A 249 -10.20 -3.44 -5.85
C LEU A 249 -10.33 -4.04 -7.25
N LEU A 250 -10.53 -5.36 -7.35
CA LEU A 250 -10.79 -6.02 -8.63
C LEU A 250 -12.14 -5.59 -9.22
N LEU A 251 -13.18 -5.56 -8.38
CA LEU A 251 -14.52 -5.11 -8.79
C LEU A 251 -14.52 -3.62 -9.14
N GLU A 252 -13.91 -2.77 -8.32
CA GLU A 252 -13.74 -1.34 -8.62
C GLU A 252 -13.05 -1.17 -9.98
N GLY A 253 -11.93 -1.87 -10.19
CA GLY A 253 -11.19 -1.84 -11.45
C GLY A 253 -12.02 -2.32 -12.64
N PHE A 254 -12.71 -3.45 -12.52
CA PHE A 254 -13.54 -4.02 -13.57
C PHE A 254 -14.74 -3.14 -13.92
N VAL A 255 -15.46 -2.64 -12.91
CA VAL A 255 -16.63 -1.78 -13.11
C VAL A 255 -16.20 -0.44 -13.70
N LEU A 256 -15.15 0.19 -13.15
CA LEU A 256 -14.62 1.43 -13.73
C LEU A 256 -14.15 1.21 -15.17
N ASN A 257 -13.43 0.13 -15.44
CA ASN A 257 -13.00 -0.19 -16.79
C ASN A 257 -14.19 -0.42 -17.72
N THR A 258 -15.25 -1.10 -17.28
CA THR A 258 -16.45 -1.33 -18.10
C THR A 258 -17.25 -0.04 -18.34
N LEU A 259 -17.31 0.85 -17.35
CA LEU A 259 -17.98 2.14 -17.48
C LEU A 259 -17.20 3.11 -18.39
N LEU A 260 -15.86 2.99 -18.42
CA LEU A 260 -14.95 3.89 -19.14
C LEU A 260 -14.49 3.36 -20.51
N GLU A 261 -14.29 2.06 -20.68
CA GLU A 261 -14.03 1.39 -21.96
C GLU A 261 -15.33 1.27 -22.74
N ARG A 262 -15.62 2.32 -23.52
CA ARG A 262 -16.65 2.26 -24.55
C ARG A 262 -15.98 1.89 -25.88
N PRO A 263 -16.56 0.99 -26.69
CA PRO A 263 -16.05 0.64 -28.03
C PRO A 263 -16.21 1.77 -29.07
N ALA A 264 -16.25 3.04 -28.65
CA ALA A 264 -16.25 4.20 -29.53
C ALA A 264 -14.81 4.71 -29.70
N LEU A 265 -14.05 4.05 -30.58
CA LEU A 265 -12.80 4.57 -31.13
C LEU A 265 -13.13 5.75 -32.05
N VAL A 266 -13.28 6.95 -31.49
CA VAL A 266 -13.34 8.20 -32.27
C VAL A 266 -11.97 8.86 -32.16
N GLY A 267 -11.18 8.79 -33.24
CA GLY A 267 -9.92 9.51 -33.36
C GLY A 267 -10.19 11.00 -33.56
N ILE A 268 -9.62 11.85 -32.69
CA ILE A 268 -9.68 13.30 -32.86
C ILE A 268 -8.66 13.68 -33.93
N ALA A 269 -9.16 14.12 -35.07
CA ALA A 269 -8.38 14.82 -36.08
C ALA A 269 -8.63 16.32 -35.91
N ASN A 270 -7.75 17.01 -35.17
CA ASN A 270 -7.71 18.47 -34.90
C ASN A 270 -8.78 19.01 -33.94
N GLU A 271 -8.62 20.10 -33.17
CA GLU A 271 -7.53 20.99 -32.75
C GLU A 271 -8.16 21.78 -31.57
N GLU A 272 -7.54 21.78 -30.39
CA GLU A 272 -8.04 22.42 -29.15
C GLU A 272 -9.17 21.67 -28.39
N LEU A 273 -8.85 21.27 -27.17
CA LEU A 273 -9.73 20.64 -26.19
C LEU A 273 -9.78 21.51 -24.95
N SER A 274 -10.99 21.69 -24.41
CA SER A 274 -11.14 22.22 -23.05
C SER A 274 -10.91 21.09 -22.05
N VAL A 275 -9.79 21.14 -21.34
CA VAL A 275 -9.38 20.15 -20.35
C VAL A 275 -9.78 20.66 -18.97
N LYS A 276 -10.50 19.83 -18.20
CA LYS A 276 -10.75 20.02 -16.77
C LYS A 276 -10.01 18.92 -16.00
N PHE A 277 -9.22 19.31 -14.98
CA PHE A 277 -8.52 18.35 -14.14
C PHE A 277 -9.37 17.94 -12.93
N HIS A 278 -9.68 16.64 -12.85
CA HIS A 278 -10.47 16.04 -11.76
C HIS A 278 -9.62 15.43 -10.65
N THR A 279 -8.29 15.35 -10.82
CA THR A 279 -7.39 14.85 -9.77
C THR A 279 -6.31 15.89 -9.47
N PRO A 280 -5.91 16.04 -8.19
CA PRO A 280 -4.81 16.93 -7.81
C PRO A 280 -3.50 16.59 -8.54
N LEU A 281 -3.24 15.29 -8.73
CA LEU A 281 -2.09 14.78 -9.47
C LEU A 281 -2.07 15.29 -10.91
N ALA A 282 -3.17 15.17 -11.65
CA ALA A 282 -3.22 15.64 -13.03
C ALA A 282 -3.05 17.17 -13.12
N ALA A 283 -3.71 17.93 -12.23
CA ALA A 283 -3.60 19.38 -12.19
C ALA A 283 -2.15 19.84 -11.90
N ALA A 284 -1.47 19.22 -10.93
CA ALA A 284 -0.11 19.53 -10.55
C ALA A 284 0.90 19.28 -11.68
N CYS A 285 0.75 18.19 -12.44
CA CYS A 285 1.64 17.89 -13.56
C CYS A 285 1.59 18.93 -14.69
N PHE A 286 0.50 19.69 -14.82
CA PHE A 286 0.36 20.79 -15.78
C PHE A 286 0.56 22.18 -15.17
N GLY A 287 0.93 22.25 -13.88
CA GLY A 287 1.04 23.51 -13.15
C GLY A 287 -0.29 24.28 -13.11
N GLN A 288 -1.41 23.57 -13.02
CA GLN A 288 -2.77 24.13 -12.96
C GLN A 288 -3.44 23.80 -11.62
N SER A 289 -4.50 24.53 -11.28
CA SER A 289 -5.37 24.20 -10.15
C SER A 289 -6.43 23.14 -10.51
N LEU A 290 -6.92 22.44 -9.49
CA LEU A 290 -8.07 21.53 -9.64
C LEU A 290 -9.25 22.29 -10.26
N GLU A 291 -10.05 21.61 -11.08
CA GLU A 291 -11.24 22.15 -11.74
C GLU A 291 -11.04 23.30 -12.74
N THR A 292 -9.80 23.73 -12.95
CA THR A 292 -9.51 24.78 -13.93
C THR A 292 -9.70 24.25 -15.34
N ILE A 293 -10.43 25.01 -16.16
CA ILE A 293 -10.64 24.70 -17.57
C ILE A 293 -9.59 25.44 -18.38
N ILE A 294 -8.82 24.68 -19.16
CA ILE A 294 -7.71 25.18 -19.98
C ILE A 294 -7.80 24.61 -21.39
N GLN A 295 -7.22 25.29 -22.37
CA GLN A 295 -7.10 24.76 -23.73
C GLN A 295 -5.86 23.87 -23.85
N GLY A 296 -6.04 22.68 -24.41
CA GLY A 296 -4.98 21.73 -24.69
C GLY A 296 -5.11 21.13 -26.08
N LYS A 297 -4.06 20.51 -26.58
CA LYS A 297 -4.08 19.73 -27.83
C LYS A 297 -3.96 18.26 -27.47
N ALA A 298 -4.85 17.44 -28.03
CA ALA A 298 -4.70 15.99 -27.99
C ALA A 298 -4.07 15.51 -29.29
N ALA A 299 -3.09 14.62 -29.17
CA ALA A 299 -2.57 13.85 -30.29
C ALA A 299 -2.68 12.36 -29.96
N TYR A 300 -3.10 11.56 -30.92
CA TYR A 300 -3.07 10.11 -30.79
C TYR A 300 -1.69 9.58 -31.19
N THR A 301 -1.08 8.74 -30.35
CA THR A 301 0.19 8.08 -30.69
C THR A 301 -0.07 6.67 -31.19
N ALA A 302 0.76 6.19 -32.12
CA ALA A 302 0.63 4.86 -32.75
C ALA A 302 0.65 3.67 -31.75
N GLY A 303 0.98 3.92 -30.48
CA GLY A 303 0.97 2.93 -29.38
C GLY A 303 -0.33 2.84 -28.58
N GLY A 304 -1.44 3.43 -29.04
CA GLY A 304 -2.74 3.26 -28.39
C GLY A 304 -3.04 4.20 -27.23
N ARG A 305 -2.17 5.20 -26.97
CA ARG A 305 -2.40 6.22 -25.94
C ARG A 305 -2.52 7.60 -26.57
N SER A 306 -3.48 8.37 -26.06
CA SER A 306 -3.55 9.79 -26.38
C SER A 306 -2.51 10.54 -25.56
N VAL A 307 -2.01 11.63 -26.12
CA VAL A 307 -1.10 12.54 -25.46
C VAL A 307 -1.81 13.87 -25.36
N LEU A 308 -1.86 14.43 -24.16
CA LEU A 308 -2.40 15.75 -23.91
C LEU A 308 -1.26 16.75 -23.73
N THR A 309 -1.25 17.78 -24.57
CA THR A 309 -0.33 18.91 -24.47
C THR A 309 -1.09 20.17 -24.04
N VAL A 310 -0.61 20.83 -23.00
CA VAL A 310 -1.13 22.12 -22.52
C VAL A 310 0.05 23.07 -22.37
N GLY A 311 0.06 24.16 -23.14
CA GLY A 311 1.22 25.05 -23.19
C GLY A 311 2.47 24.28 -23.62
N SER A 312 3.51 24.26 -22.77
CA SER A 312 4.75 23.50 -22.98
C SER A 312 4.77 22.12 -22.31
N ALA A 313 3.75 21.78 -21.52
CA ALA A 313 3.68 20.51 -20.79
C ALA A 313 2.94 19.45 -21.60
N THR A 314 3.47 18.23 -21.64
CA THR A 314 2.92 17.10 -22.40
C THR A 314 2.86 15.86 -21.51
N LEU A 315 1.70 15.22 -21.41
CA LEU A 315 1.53 13.98 -20.64
C LEU A 315 0.77 12.93 -21.46
N ALA A 316 1.08 11.66 -21.21
CA ALA A 316 0.24 10.57 -21.70
C ALA A 316 -1.10 10.63 -20.95
N ALA A 317 -2.20 10.67 -21.69
CA ALA A 317 -3.55 10.72 -21.14
C ALA A 317 -4.44 9.72 -21.88
N THR A 318 -5.25 8.98 -21.14
CA THR A 318 -6.38 8.29 -21.77
C THR A 318 -7.49 9.33 -21.93
N ILE A 319 -7.70 9.77 -23.16
CA ILE A 319 -8.75 10.75 -23.48
C ILE A 319 -9.95 9.96 -24.00
N THR A 320 -11.03 10.01 -23.23
CA THR A 320 -12.33 9.45 -23.64
C THR A 320 -13.23 10.60 -24.09
N LEU A 321 -13.73 10.53 -25.33
CA LEU A 321 -14.63 11.55 -25.89
C LEU A 321 -16.09 11.19 -25.61
N GLY A 322 -16.74 12.00 -24.79
CA GLY A 322 -18.11 11.77 -24.36
C GLY A 322 -18.23 10.61 -23.36
N GLY A 323 -19.44 10.47 -22.79
CA GLY A 323 -19.72 9.54 -21.69
C GLY A 323 -19.80 10.22 -20.33
N PRO A 324 -20.29 9.50 -19.31
CA PRO A 324 -20.36 10.00 -17.94
C PRO A 324 -18.95 10.31 -17.42
N SER A 325 -18.84 11.42 -16.71
CA SER A 325 -17.65 11.84 -15.99
C SER A 325 -17.18 10.77 -15.00
N HIS A 326 -15.92 10.85 -14.58
CA HIS A 326 -15.39 9.95 -13.55
C HIS A 326 -16.23 9.99 -12.26
N GLU A 327 -16.77 11.16 -11.90
CA GLU A 327 -17.65 11.32 -10.73
C GLU A 327 -19.00 10.61 -10.94
N GLU A 328 -19.59 10.74 -12.13
CA GLU A 328 -20.82 10.03 -12.51
C GLU A 328 -20.63 8.52 -12.59
N CYS A 329 -19.41 8.03 -12.90
CA CYS A 329 -19.05 6.61 -12.88
C CYS A 329 -18.71 6.10 -11.47
N ALA A 330 -18.14 6.95 -10.61
CA ALA A 330 -17.65 6.54 -9.29
C ALA A 330 -18.78 6.14 -8.35
N ALA A 331 -19.94 6.81 -8.39
CA ALA A 331 -21.08 6.47 -7.54
C ALA A 331 -21.70 5.10 -7.91
N PRO A 332 -22.04 4.82 -9.18
CA PRO A 332 -22.47 3.49 -9.61
C PRO A 332 -21.41 2.40 -9.35
N ALA A 333 -20.13 2.70 -9.56
CA ALA A 333 -19.05 1.75 -9.27
C ALA A 333 -19.01 1.38 -7.78
N LYS A 334 -19.06 2.39 -6.90
CA LYS A 334 -19.14 2.15 -5.44
C LYS A 334 -20.39 1.36 -5.05
N GLN A 335 -21.54 1.66 -5.66
CA GLN A 335 -22.79 0.95 -5.38
C GLN A 335 -22.73 -0.51 -5.83
N ALA A 336 -22.21 -0.77 -7.04
CA ALA A 336 -22.06 -2.12 -7.58
C ALA A 336 -21.06 -2.94 -6.74
N VAL A 337 -19.95 -2.32 -6.34
CA VAL A 337 -18.97 -2.93 -5.43
C VAL A 337 -19.60 -3.24 -4.08
N ALA A 338 -20.33 -2.30 -3.48
CA ALA A 338 -21.01 -2.52 -2.20
C ALA A 338 -22.01 -3.69 -2.27
N ALA A 339 -22.88 -3.72 -3.30
CA ALA A 339 -23.83 -4.80 -3.49
C ALA A 339 -23.14 -6.16 -3.65
N ALA A 340 -22.05 -6.22 -4.42
CA ALA A 340 -21.30 -7.46 -4.64
C ALA A 340 -20.53 -7.94 -3.41
N LEU A 341 -20.28 -7.10 -2.40
CA LEU A 341 -19.60 -7.49 -1.16
C LEU A 341 -20.59 -7.95 -0.07
N GLU A 342 -21.87 -7.67 -0.23
CA GLU A 342 -22.94 -8.15 0.66
C GLU A 342 -23.36 -9.60 0.33
N ASP A 343 -23.05 -10.05 -0.89
CA ASP A 343 -23.20 -11.44 -1.39
C ASP A 343 -21.94 -12.31 -1.19
#